data_AF-A0A517NP21-F1
#
_entry.id   AF-A0A517NP21-F1
#
_cell.length_a   1.000
_cell.length_b   1.000
_cell.length_c   1.000
_cell.angle_alpha   90.00
_cell.angle_beta   90.00
_cell.angle_gamma   90.00
#
_symmetry.space_group_name_H-M   'P 1'
#
loop_
_entity.id
_entity.type
_entity.pdbx_description
1 polymer ?
#
loop_
_entity_poly.entity_id
_entity_poly.type
_entity_poly.pdbx_seq_one_letter_code
_entity_poly.pdbx_strand_id
1 'polypeptide(L)'
;MPHTTRCFAVLVLWISVACLYADTPENPIETKSIDQNTMTDLVVLLQDEDGKPVEDAAVKVYAMRMQEGGGHGYWNSEKLGLPKSVISDKEGRAVVRYPAKVASTPHTMTTRLVTFSVSHYEYVQQIVHFDLGPDKAEVTLKKGCEINLSAVDNDNQPISNFGVMIAGPYDPTYWVDDKATGGRRTGAASDGTWQTMLVKPQDDGATLFSSVMPLRVRPSQAVRIRNLKMKPGTRVEGRLSDNVPRPIKNGFAITCTAPKPAGDSWNEQDPSVTWKEWTAINEDGTFVLKSIPHSGKVQIIAVCDDWVSVTEPKHRAFVKGQLFEVDEDIIHPTVEMEKTGTLEVAVTDQDGKPFTGGKVSSWPNQQYYLGGSTILGRKNNSLLLIENQIRPIDQKKQIDYRIRFKTPFSDQPIEKGNVTLKGLPIGMSDSIMLVHEEYIFDTEDGKSDPNRASIRFLLDSVEPEKIEVKVKKK
;
A
#
# COMPACT_ATOMS: atom_id res chain seq x y z
N MET A 1 4.38 -75.85 -14.60
CA MET A 1 4.12 -74.56 -15.25
C MET A 1 4.63 -73.45 -14.34
N PRO A 2 5.69 -72.75 -14.76
CA PRO A 2 5.74 -71.31 -14.56
C PRO A 2 6.16 -70.63 -15.87
N HIS A 3 5.31 -69.75 -16.40
CA HIS A 3 5.67 -68.87 -17.49
C HIS A 3 5.98 -67.48 -16.94
N THR A 4 7.24 -67.13 -17.12
CA THR A 4 7.82 -65.79 -17.19
C THR A 4 6.90 -64.81 -17.92
N THR A 5 6.65 -63.64 -17.32
CA THR A 5 6.15 -62.48 -18.06
C THR A 5 7.06 -61.29 -17.79
N ARG A 6 7.57 -60.75 -18.89
CA ARG A 6 8.58 -59.70 -19.02
C ARG A 6 8.01 -58.33 -18.65
N CYS A 7 8.85 -57.52 -18.02
CA CYS A 7 8.70 -56.07 -17.89
C CYS A 7 8.61 -55.40 -19.25
N PHE A 8 7.58 -54.60 -19.47
CA PHE A 8 7.58 -53.50 -20.44
C PHE A 8 7.62 -52.19 -19.65
N ALA A 9 8.77 -51.53 -19.68
CA ALA A 9 8.90 -50.15 -19.23
C ALA A 9 8.39 -49.25 -20.37
N VAL A 10 7.26 -48.57 -20.15
CA VAL A 10 6.78 -47.51 -21.02
C VAL A 10 7.49 -46.22 -20.60
N LEU A 11 8.45 -45.81 -21.42
CA LEU A 11 9.14 -44.53 -21.31
C LEU A 11 8.19 -43.43 -21.81
N VAL A 12 7.48 -42.76 -20.90
CA VAL A 12 6.71 -41.56 -21.23
C VAL A 12 7.67 -40.38 -21.27
N LEU A 13 8.05 -39.97 -22.48
CA LEU A 13 8.82 -38.76 -22.74
C LEU A 13 7.93 -37.53 -22.48
N TRP A 14 8.11 -36.87 -21.35
CA TRP A 14 7.58 -35.52 -21.13
C TRP A 14 8.46 -34.53 -21.90
N ILE A 15 7.96 -34.06 -23.05
CA ILE A 15 8.52 -32.90 -23.73
C ILE A 15 8.00 -31.66 -22.99
N SER A 16 8.78 -31.18 -22.03
CA SER A 16 8.59 -29.85 -21.47
C SER A 16 8.97 -28.83 -22.55
N VAL A 17 7.98 -28.15 -23.12
CA VAL A 17 8.19 -26.93 -23.88
C VAL A 17 8.66 -25.87 -22.89
N ALA A 18 9.98 -25.75 -22.74
CA ALA A 18 10.60 -24.62 -22.09
C ALA A 18 10.44 -23.41 -23.03
N CYS A 19 9.39 -22.62 -22.82
CA CYS A 19 9.39 -21.24 -23.30
C CYS A 19 10.54 -20.51 -22.59
N LEU A 20 11.66 -20.37 -23.30
CA LEU A 20 12.70 -19.40 -23.01
C LEU A 20 12.07 -18.00 -23.03
N TYR A 21 11.60 -17.53 -21.89
CA TYR A 21 11.63 -16.10 -21.61
C TYR A 21 13.10 -15.74 -21.48
N ALA A 22 13.65 -15.15 -22.54
CA ALA A 22 14.90 -14.43 -22.43
C ALA A 22 14.65 -13.29 -21.43
N ASP A 23 15.19 -13.44 -20.22
CA ASP A 23 15.39 -12.33 -19.30
C ASP A 23 16.17 -11.27 -20.07
N THR A 24 15.47 -10.22 -20.50
CA THR A 24 16.14 -8.97 -20.87
C THR A 24 16.91 -8.54 -19.61
N PRO A 25 18.23 -8.37 -19.69
CA PRO A 25 18.98 -7.90 -18.54
C PRO A 25 18.43 -6.52 -18.18
N GLU A 26 17.78 -6.43 -17.02
CA GLU A 26 17.57 -5.16 -16.35
C GLU A 26 18.97 -4.55 -16.21
N ASN A 27 19.30 -3.56 -17.04
CA ASN A 27 20.41 -2.69 -16.72
C ASN A 27 20.05 -2.06 -15.38
N PRO A 28 20.76 -2.37 -14.28
CA PRO A 28 20.56 -1.64 -13.05
C PRO A 28 20.91 -0.19 -13.41
N ILE A 29 19.95 0.71 -13.26
CA ILE A 29 20.28 2.12 -13.16
C ILE A 29 21.24 2.16 -11.96
N GLU A 30 22.52 2.44 -12.20
CA GLU A 30 23.48 2.74 -11.14
C GLU A 30 22.94 3.93 -10.36
N THR A 31 22.14 3.65 -9.33
CA THR A 31 21.88 4.60 -8.27
C THR A 31 23.21 4.80 -7.59
N LYS A 32 23.85 5.95 -7.85
CA LYS A 32 24.98 6.41 -7.03
C LYS A 32 24.54 6.32 -5.58
N SER A 33 25.02 5.29 -4.88
CA SER A 33 24.75 5.07 -3.47
C SER A 33 25.23 6.30 -2.72
N ILE A 34 24.34 6.93 -1.95
CA ILE A 34 24.77 8.02 -1.07
C ILE A 34 25.79 7.44 -0.08
N ASP A 35 26.91 8.14 0.09
CA ASP A 35 27.89 7.83 1.13
C ASP A 35 27.20 7.86 2.50
N GLN A 36 27.10 6.70 3.15
CA GLN A 36 26.50 6.56 4.48
C GLN A 36 27.21 7.41 5.55
N ASN A 37 28.41 7.94 5.25
CA ASN A 37 29.13 8.90 6.10
C ASN A 37 28.49 10.30 6.16
N THR A 38 27.43 10.56 5.38
CA THR A 38 26.68 11.84 5.40
C THR A 38 25.47 11.84 6.33
N MET A 39 25.23 10.73 7.05
CA MET A 39 24.14 10.61 8.02
C MET A 39 24.52 11.25 9.37
N THR A 40 23.61 12.06 9.90
CA THR A 40 23.69 12.71 11.20
C THR A 40 22.92 11.91 12.24
N ASP A 41 23.44 11.91 13.47
CA ASP A 41 22.82 11.23 14.60
C ASP A 41 21.82 12.14 15.30
N LEU A 42 20.66 11.58 15.64
CA LEU A 42 19.66 12.19 16.50
C LEU A 42 19.49 11.31 17.74
N VAL A 43 19.72 11.90 18.90
CA VAL A 43 19.42 11.28 20.19
C VAL A 43 17.92 11.36 20.46
N VAL A 44 17.31 10.21 20.75
CA VAL A 44 15.94 10.11 21.25
C VAL A 44 15.99 9.55 22.66
N LEU A 45 15.46 10.30 23.63
CA LEU A 45 15.30 9.86 25.02
C LEU A 45 13.84 9.51 25.26
N LEU A 46 13.61 8.27 25.68
CA LEU A 46 12.29 7.70 25.92
C LEU A 46 12.08 7.54 27.42
N GLN A 47 10.99 8.11 27.91
CA GLN A 47 10.60 8.02 29.32
C GLN A 47 9.12 7.71 29.46
N ASP A 48 8.71 7.10 30.57
CA ASP A 48 7.30 6.93 30.92
C ASP A 48 6.72 8.22 31.54
N GLU A 49 5.44 8.16 31.92
CA GLU A 49 4.73 9.29 32.53
C GLU A 49 5.27 9.68 33.93
N ASP A 50 6.03 8.79 34.59
CA ASP A 50 6.71 9.05 35.86
C ASP A 50 8.14 9.61 35.64
N GLY A 51 8.56 9.80 34.38
CA GLY A 51 9.91 10.23 34.01
C GLY A 51 10.98 9.14 34.11
N LYS A 52 10.59 7.86 34.21
CA LYS A 52 11.54 6.74 34.22
C LYS A 52 11.93 6.37 32.79
N PRO A 53 13.20 6.01 32.53
CA PRO A 53 13.61 5.57 31.21
C PRO A 53 12.86 4.33 30.72
N VAL A 54 12.61 4.25 29.41
CA VAL A 54 11.98 3.10 28.77
C VAL A 54 12.98 2.34 27.90
N GLU A 55 13.43 1.17 28.38
CA GLU A 55 14.26 0.20 27.64
C GLU A 55 13.42 -0.54 26.58
N ASP A 56 14.10 -1.14 25.59
CA ASP A 56 13.52 -2.05 24.59
C ASP A 56 12.46 -1.44 23.64
N ALA A 57 12.34 -0.11 23.60
CA ALA A 57 11.47 0.57 22.66
C ALA A 57 12.17 0.76 21.31
N ALA A 58 11.49 0.39 20.23
CA ALA A 58 11.99 0.55 18.88
C ALA A 58 11.67 1.95 18.34
N VAL A 59 12.71 2.67 17.91
CA VAL A 59 12.62 3.98 17.25
C VAL A 59 13.00 3.83 15.78
N LYS A 60 12.11 4.25 14.87
CA LYS A 60 12.33 4.15 13.42
C LYS A 60 12.02 5.44 12.70
N VAL A 61 13.04 6.05 12.11
CA VAL A 61 12.88 7.21 11.22
C VAL A 61 12.26 6.74 9.89
N TYR A 62 11.22 7.42 9.42
CA TYR A 62 10.54 7.02 8.18
C TYR A 62 10.11 8.18 7.29
N ALA A 63 10.23 9.42 7.75
CA ALA A 63 9.93 10.60 6.94
C ALA A 63 10.74 11.81 7.41
N MET A 64 10.81 12.82 6.55
CA MET A 64 11.54 14.06 6.78
C MET A 64 10.89 15.22 6.04
N ARG A 65 11.10 16.44 6.52
CA ARG A 65 10.72 17.68 5.82
C ARG A 65 11.96 18.56 5.68
N MET A 66 12.05 19.20 4.51
CA MET A 66 13.17 20.06 4.14
C MET A 66 12.93 21.51 4.56
N GLN A 67 14.00 22.26 4.79
CA GLN A 67 13.97 23.67 5.15
C GLN A 67 13.56 24.55 3.97
N GLU A 68 14.04 24.22 2.77
CA GLU A 68 13.88 24.98 1.53
C GLU A 68 12.47 24.86 0.93
N GLY A 69 11.57 24.10 1.58
CA GLY A 69 10.20 23.85 1.14
C GLY A 69 9.97 22.39 0.78
N GLY A 70 8.74 22.08 0.35
CA GLY A 70 8.33 20.72 0.02
C GLY A 70 7.45 20.05 1.08
N GLY A 71 6.68 19.05 0.63
CA GLY A 71 5.76 18.29 1.48
C GLY A 71 6.48 17.42 2.51
N HIS A 72 5.72 16.77 3.38
CA HIS A 72 6.24 15.73 4.26
C HIS A 72 6.66 14.53 3.41
N GLY A 73 7.97 14.36 3.22
CA GLY A 73 8.54 13.35 2.33
C GLY A 73 8.79 12.04 3.06
N TYR A 74 8.36 10.93 2.47
CA TYR A 74 8.73 9.60 2.97
C TYR A 74 10.23 9.33 2.77
N TRP A 75 10.77 8.47 3.64
CA TRP A 75 12.14 7.97 3.51
C TRP A 75 12.36 7.31 2.14
N ASN A 76 13.29 7.84 1.37
CA ASN A 76 13.62 7.30 0.05
C ASN A 76 14.57 6.12 0.20
N SER A 77 14.02 4.91 0.22
CA SER A 77 14.81 3.69 0.41
C SER A 77 15.75 3.35 -0.74
N GLU A 78 15.45 3.81 -1.96
CA GLU A 78 16.31 3.60 -3.13
C GLU A 78 17.62 4.40 -2.99
N LYS A 79 17.54 5.61 -2.41
CA LYS A 79 18.71 6.48 -2.22
C LYS A 79 19.42 6.28 -0.88
N LEU A 80 18.65 6.03 0.19
CA LEU A 80 19.14 6.03 1.57
C LEU A 80 19.25 4.62 2.17
N GLY A 81 18.88 3.59 1.43
CA GLY A 81 18.69 2.25 1.96
C GLY A 81 17.45 2.15 2.85
N LEU A 82 17.19 0.96 3.40
CA LEU A 82 16.03 0.75 4.28
C LEU A 82 16.18 1.50 5.61
N PRO A 83 15.12 2.17 6.10
CA PRO A 83 15.15 2.78 7.42
C PRO A 83 15.29 1.70 8.49
N LYS A 84 16.31 1.83 9.34
CA LYS A 84 16.58 0.88 10.42
C LYS A 84 15.86 1.30 11.70
N SER A 85 15.35 0.31 12.43
CA SER A 85 14.90 0.52 13.81
C SER A 85 16.12 0.46 14.74
N VAL A 86 16.12 1.33 15.75
CA VAL A 86 17.10 1.33 16.85
C VAL A 86 16.34 1.04 18.13
N ILE A 87 16.86 0.15 18.96
CA ILE A 87 16.26 -0.22 20.25
C ILE A 87 16.86 0.68 21.34
N SER A 88 16.02 1.22 22.23
CA SER A 88 16.50 1.99 23.38
C SER A 88 17.21 1.13 24.41
N ASP A 89 18.25 1.69 25.03
CA ASP A 89 18.98 1.08 26.14
C ASP A 89 18.27 1.28 27.50
N LYS A 90 18.95 0.87 28.58
CA LYS A 90 18.47 0.97 29.97
C LYS A 90 18.23 2.40 30.43
N GLU A 91 18.91 3.35 29.81
CA GLU A 91 18.77 4.78 30.03
C GLU A 91 17.70 5.39 29.12
N GLY A 92 16.93 4.56 28.39
CA GLY A 92 15.87 4.97 27.49
C GLY A 92 16.39 5.67 26.25
N ARG A 93 17.69 5.55 25.96
CA ARG A 93 18.35 6.27 24.88
C ARG A 93 18.39 5.42 23.62
N ALA A 94 17.93 6.00 22.51
CA ALA A 94 18.10 5.46 21.17
C ALA A 94 18.77 6.50 20.27
N VAL A 95 19.79 6.10 19.50
CA VAL A 95 20.47 6.99 18.55
C VAL A 95 20.09 6.59 17.14
N VAL A 96 19.18 7.36 16.54
CA VAL A 96 18.76 7.15 15.15
C VAL A 96 19.58 8.02 14.20
N ARG A 97 19.63 7.65 12.92
CA ARG A 97 20.41 8.36 11.91
C ARG A 97 19.51 8.90 10.80
N TYR A 98 19.81 10.10 10.31
CA TYR A 98 19.08 10.76 9.23
C TYR A 98 20.03 11.60 8.36
N PRO A 99 19.71 11.86 7.08
CA PRO A 99 20.55 12.74 6.26
C PRO A 99 20.28 14.20 6.63
N ALA A 100 21.28 14.94 7.11
CA ALA A 100 21.13 16.39 7.32
C ALA A 100 20.93 17.15 6.00
N LYS A 101 21.43 16.60 4.89
CA LYS A 101 21.27 17.13 3.54
C LYS A 101 20.85 16.03 2.58
N VAL A 102 19.87 16.32 1.73
CA VAL A 102 19.36 15.40 0.71
C VAL A 102 19.58 16.01 -0.66
N ALA A 103 20.34 15.31 -1.51
CA ALA A 103 20.50 15.68 -2.90
C ALA A 103 19.21 15.36 -3.69
N SER A 104 18.60 16.41 -4.23
CA SER A 104 17.48 16.35 -5.15
C SER A 104 17.80 17.25 -6.34
N THR A 105 18.43 16.68 -7.37
CA THR A 105 18.91 17.42 -8.54
C THR A 105 17.86 18.42 -9.05
N PRO A 106 18.21 19.72 -9.21
CA PRO A 106 19.55 20.32 -9.14
C PRO A 106 19.97 20.86 -7.76
N HIS A 107 19.18 20.64 -6.70
CA HIS A 107 19.40 21.25 -5.40
C HIS A 107 19.83 20.23 -4.33
N THR A 108 20.58 20.71 -3.35
CA THR A 108 20.73 20.00 -2.08
C THR A 108 19.82 20.69 -1.08
N MET A 109 18.90 19.91 -0.50
CA MET A 109 17.97 20.40 0.50
C MET A 109 18.47 20.01 1.89
N THR A 110 18.20 20.87 2.87
CA THR A 110 18.57 20.68 4.27
C THR A 110 17.39 20.12 5.03
N THR A 111 17.58 19.03 5.74
CA THR A 111 16.54 18.46 6.59
C THR A 111 16.28 19.40 7.76
N ARG A 112 15.03 19.82 7.94
CA ARG A 112 14.57 20.66 9.05
C ARG A 112 13.83 19.85 10.12
N LEU A 113 13.12 18.80 9.70
CA LEU A 113 12.29 18.00 10.61
C LEU A 113 12.48 16.52 10.30
N VAL A 114 12.66 15.73 11.34
CA VAL A 114 12.73 14.26 11.27
C VAL A 114 11.45 13.71 11.86
N THR A 115 10.84 12.75 11.15
CA THR A 115 9.67 12.02 11.65
C THR A 115 10.04 10.57 11.90
N PHE A 116 9.77 10.13 13.12
CA PHE A 116 10.03 8.77 13.55
C PHE A 116 8.85 8.19 14.32
N SER A 117 8.70 6.87 14.22
CA SER A 117 7.77 6.11 15.05
C SER A 117 8.50 5.57 16.27
N VAL A 118 7.86 5.63 17.44
CA VAL A 118 8.28 4.92 18.65
C VAL A 118 7.26 3.84 18.95
N SER A 119 7.73 2.62 19.15
CA SER A 119 6.87 1.46 19.36
C SER A 119 7.46 0.55 20.44
N HIS A 120 6.64 0.10 21.37
CA HIS A 120 7.00 -0.77 22.49
C HIS A 120 5.81 -1.70 22.80
N TYR A 121 6.05 -2.81 23.51
CA TYR A 121 5.00 -3.77 23.84
C TYR A 121 3.96 -3.23 24.84
N GLU A 122 4.39 -2.42 25.80
CA GLU A 122 3.57 -1.90 26.91
C GLU A 122 3.13 -0.45 26.75
N TYR A 123 3.68 0.29 25.77
CA TYR A 123 3.38 1.70 25.57
C TYR A 123 2.69 1.93 24.24
N VAL A 124 1.74 2.86 24.22
CA VAL A 124 1.04 3.28 23.01
C VAL A 124 2.05 3.79 21.98
N GLN A 125 1.91 3.31 20.74
CA GLN A 125 2.75 3.76 19.64
C GLN A 125 2.58 5.27 19.42
N GLN A 126 3.70 5.94 19.16
CA GLN A 126 3.71 7.37 18.86
C GLN A 126 4.40 7.64 17.52
N ILE A 127 3.88 8.61 16.79
CA ILE A 127 4.55 9.24 15.67
C ILE A 127 5.02 10.61 16.15
N VAL A 128 6.32 10.84 16.10
CA VAL A 128 6.92 12.09 16.56
C VAL A 128 7.43 12.87 15.36
N HIS A 129 6.99 14.11 15.25
CA HIS A 129 7.50 15.10 14.31
C HIS A 129 8.46 16.02 15.07
N PHE A 130 9.76 15.83 14.89
CA PHE A 130 10.78 16.55 15.64
C PHE A 130 11.44 17.61 14.74
N ASP A 131 11.17 18.89 15.01
CA ASP A 131 11.91 20.01 14.43
C ASP A 131 13.35 19.98 14.96
N LEU A 132 14.31 19.88 14.03
CA LEU A 132 15.73 19.90 14.34
C LEU A 132 16.13 21.28 14.84
N GLY A 133 16.88 21.30 15.94
CA GLY A 133 17.30 22.52 16.65
C GLY A 133 17.83 22.16 18.04
N PRO A 134 17.04 21.46 18.87
CA PRO A 134 17.54 20.83 20.09
C PRO A 134 18.45 19.63 19.76
N ASP A 135 19.43 19.36 20.64
CA ASP A 135 20.41 18.27 20.46
C ASP A 135 19.80 16.86 20.64
N LYS A 136 18.58 16.79 21.21
CA LYS A 136 17.87 15.54 21.51
C LYS A 136 16.36 15.72 21.43
N ALA A 137 15.68 14.64 21.05
CA ALA A 137 14.23 14.52 21.13
C ALA A 137 13.86 13.79 22.43
N GLU A 138 13.05 14.43 23.28
CA GLU A 138 12.50 13.80 24.49
C GLU A 138 11.06 13.35 24.20
N VAL A 139 10.76 12.08 24.46
CA VAL A 139 9.45 11.48 24.16
C VAL A 139 8.92 10.79 25.41
N THR A 140 7.78 11.27 25.90
CA THR A 140 7.05 10.63 27.00
C THR A 140 6.05 9.62 26.45
N LEU A 141 6.27 8.34 26.77
CA LEU A 141 5.45 7.22 26.38
C LEU A 141 4.33 6.98 27.39
N LYS A 142 3.11 6.79 26.88
CA LYS A 142 1.91 6.52 27.68
C LYS A 142 1.65 5.02 27.73
N LYS A 143 1.34 4.49 28.90
CA LYS A 143 1.00 3.07 29.04
C LYS A 143 -0.20 2.73 28.18
N GLY A 144 -0.11 1.62 27.46
CA GLY A 144 -1.22 1.09 26.71
C GLY A 144 -2.13 0.22 27.58
N CYS A 145 -3.22 -0.21 26.98
CA CYS A 145 -4.17 -1.14 27.57
C CYS A 145 -3.92 -2.54 27.00
N GLU A 146 -4.11 -3.55 27.84
CA GLU A 146 -4.01 -4.95 27.43
C GLU A 146 -5.23 -5.35 26.58
N ILE A 147 -4.99 -5.93 25.41
CA ILE A 147 -5.99 -6.68 24.64
C ILE A 147 -5.50 -8.12 24.53
N ASN A 148 -6.37 -9.07 24.81
CA ASN A 148 -6.14 -10.51 24.64
C ASN A 148 -7.30 -11.13 23.85
N LEU A 149 -6.96 -11.80 22.75
CA LEU A 149 -7.90 -12.37 21.80
C LEU A 149 -7.60 -13.88 21.64
N SER A 150 -8.61 -14.74 21.70
CA SER A 150 -8.48 -16.15 21.29
C SER A 150 -9.53 -16.53 20.26
N ALA A 151 -9.19 -17.53 19.44
CA ALA A 151 -10.03 -17.99 18.34
C ALA A 151 -10.34 -19.49 18.44
N VAL A 152 -11.47 -19.89 17.87
CA VAL A 152 -11.86 -21.30 17.69
C VAL A 152 -12.46 -21.53 16.30
N ASP A 153 -12.44 -22.77 15.84
CA ASP A 153 -13.17 -23.20 14.64
C ASP A 153 -14.67 -23.48 14.93
N ASN A 154 -15.36 -24.06 13.97
CA ASN A 154 -16.78 -24.41 14.09
C ASN A 154 -17.05 -25.52 15.13
N ASP A 155 -16.07 -26.37 15.39
CA ASP A 155 -16.12 -27.48 16.36
C ASP A 155 -15.58 -27.06 17.74
N ASN A 156 -15.39 -25.75 17.94
CA ASN A 156 -14.80 -25.11 19.11
C ASN A 156 -13.37 -25.56 19.42
N GLN A 157 -12.63 -26.08 18.43
CA GLN A 157 -11.21 -26.36 18.61
C GLN A 157 -10.41 -25.06 18.55
N PRO A 158 -9.41 -24.86 19.45
CA PRO A 158 -8.60 -23.66 19.45
C PRO A 158 -7.86 -23.45 18.13
N ILE A 159 -7.92 -22.22 17.62
CA ILE A 159 -7.13 -21.78 16.47
C ILE A 159 -5.98 -20.92 16.99
N SER A 160 -4.75 -21.37 16.74
CA SER A 160 -3.52 -20.61 16.97
C SER A 160 -2.91 -20.08 15.66
N ASN A 161 -1.84 -19.28 15.78
CA ASN A 161 -1.09 -18.71 14.67
C ASN A 161 -1.97 -17.89 13.70
N PHE A 162 -2.73 -16.94 14.25
CA PHE A 162 -3.55 -16.00 13.50
C PHE A 162 -3.03 -14.58 13.72
N GLY A 163 -3.26 -13.71 12.73
CA GLY A 163 -3.02 -12.29 12.85
C GLY A 163 -4.27 -11.54 13.32
N VAL A 164 -4.04 -10.32 13.78
CA VAL A 164 -5.06 -9.38 14.23
C VAL A 164 -5.07 -8.20 13.28
N MET A 165 -6.18 -8.04 12.56
CA MET A 165 -6.49 -6.81 11.88
C MET A 165 -7.26 -5.91 12.84
N ILE A 166 -6.85 -4.65 12.96
CA ILE A 166 -7.47 -3.69 13.86
C ILE A 166 -7.50 -2.33 13.18
N ALA A 167 -8.53 -1.54 13.48
CA ALA A 167 -8.66 -0.16 13.04
C ALA A 167 -8.97 0.71 14.25
N GLY A 168 -8.24 1.83 14.41
CA GLY A 168 -8.37 2.76 15.53
C GLY A 168 -7.48 3.99 15.44
N PRO A 169 -7.43 4.79 16.54
CA PRO A 169 -6.63 6.00 16.60
C PRO A 169 -5.13 5.78 16.31
N TYR A 170 -4.55 4.63 16.71
CA TYR A 170 -3.15 4.24 16.43
C TYR A 170 -2.94 2.72 16.57
N ASP A 171 -3.10 1.96 15.49
CA ASP A 171 -3.05 0.50 15.50
C ASP A 171 -1.81 -0.07 16.22
N PRO A 172 -1.99 -0.92 17.25
CA PRO A 172 -0.87 -1.56 17.93
C PRO A 172 -0.11 -2.46 16.94
N THR A 173 1.17 -2.19 16.80
CA THR A 173 2.08 -2.92 15.89
C THR A 173 2.66 -4.18 16.53
N TYR A 174 2.71 -4.24 17.86
CA TYR A 174 3.23 -5.38 18.61
C TYR A 174 2.12 -6.29 19.10
N TRP A 175 2.03 -7.46 18.48
CA TRP A 175 1.22 -8.59 18.91
C TRP A 175 2.15 -9.76 19.23
N VAL A 176 1.94 -10.38 20.38
CA VAL A 176 2.65 -11.58 20.80
C VAL A 176 1.67 -12.72 21.02
N ASP A 177 2.17 -13.95 20.91
CA ASP A 177 1.37 -15.13 21.19
C ASP A 177 1.11 -15.26 22.69
N ASP A 178 -0.15 -15.53 23.03
CA ASP A 178 -0.53 -15.96 24.37
C ASP A 178 -0.47 -17.49 24.44
N LYS A 179 0.66 -18.01 24.93
CA LYS A 179 0.91 -19.45 25.06
C LYS A 179 -0.12 -20.17 25.91
N ALA A 180 -0.79 -19.49 26.84
CA ALA A 180 -1.77 -20.12 27.73
C ALA A 180 -3.10 -20.38 27.02
N THR A 181 -3.47 -19.55 26.05
CA THR A 181 -4.76 -19.63 25.34
C THR A 181 -4.63 -19.99 23.87
N GLY A 182 -3.41 -20.05 23.33
CA GLY A 182 -3.15 -20.08 21.89
C GLY A 182 -3.54 -18.78 21.18
N GLY A 183 -3.82 -17.72 21.95
CA GLY A 183 -4.34 -16.45 21.49
C GLY A 183 -3.27 -15.44 21.09
N ARG A 184 -3.70 -14.19 20.89
CA ARG A 184 -2.85 -13.04 20.56
C ARG A 184 -3.09 -11.93 21.57
N ARG A 185 -2.01 -11.29 22.02
CA ARG A 185 -2.08 -10.20 22.99
C ARG A 185 -1.20 -9.01 22.63
N THR A 186 -1.63 -7.83 23.07
CA THR A 186 -0.86 -6.59 23.03
C THR A 186 -1.09 -5.81 24.32
N GLY A 187 -0.06 -5.11 24.81
CA GLY A 187 -0.16 -4.18 25.95
C GLY A 187 -0.24 -2.70 25.54
N ALA A 188 -0.26 -2.42 24.24
CA ALA A 188 0.02 -1.08 23.68
C ALA A 188 -1.22 -0.38 23.10
N ALA A 189 -2.44 -0.86 23.35
CA ALA A 189 -3.63 -0.26 22.76
C ALA A 189 -3.95 1.09 23.42
N SER A 190 -4.21 2.14 22.63
CA SER A 190 -4.64 3.42 23.18
C SER A 190 -6.11 3.38 23.62
N ASP A 191 -6.47 4.24 24.57
CA ASP A 191 -7.88 4.51 24.88
C ASP A 191 -8.61 4.92 23.59
N GLY A 192 -9.80 4.37 23.39
CA GLY A 192 -10.59 4.64 22.20
C GLY A 192 -11.55 3.53 21.83
N THR A 193 -12.29 3.81 20.76
CA THR A 193 -13.13 2.84 20.07
C THR A 193 -12.35 2.25 18.92
N TRP A 194 -12.43 0.93 18.77
CA TRP A 194 -11.71 0.17 17.75
C TRP A 194 -12.65 -0.84 17.09
N GLN A 195 -12.25 -1.32 15.92
CA GLN A 195 -12.78 -2.53 15.32
C GLN A 195 -11.66 -3.54 15.13
N THR A 196 -11.94 -4.83 15.33
CA THR A 196 -10.96 -5.89 15.08
C THR A 196 -11.55 -7.07 14.31
N MET A 197 -10.69 -7.74 13.56
CA MET A 197 -10.99 -8.99 12.86
C MET A 197 -9.77 -9.91 12.98
N LEU A 198 -9.98 -11.15 13.38
CA LEU A 198 -8.95 -12.17 13.39
C LEU A 198 -8.81 -12.80 12.01
N VAL A 199 -7.59 -13.03 11.57
CA VAL A 199 -7.29 -13.56 10.24
C VAL A 199 -6.27 -14.66 10.33
N LYS A 200 -6.58 -15.84 9.78
CA LYS A 200 -5.65 -16.96 9.69
C LYS A 200 -5.45 -17.35 8.22
N PRO A 201 -4.29 -17.02 7.64
CA PRO A 201 -3.88 -17.57 6.36
C PRO A 201 -3.87 -19.10 6.40
N GLN A 202 -4.20 -19.74 5.29
CA GLN A 202 -4.18 -21.20 5.13
C GLN A 202 -3.27 -21.55 3.95
N ASP A 203 -2.46 -22.59 4.09
CA ASP A 203 -1.55 -23.04 3.04
C ASP A 203 -2.33 -23.66 1.86
N ASP A 204 -3.39 -24.41 2.17
CA ASP A 204 -4.22 -25.16 1.22
C ASP A 204 -5.72 -24.91 1.43
N GLY A 205 -6.13 -23.64 1.51
CA GLY A 205 -7.55 -23.32 1.68
C GLY A 205 -7.89 -21.85 1.60
N ALA A 206 -9.16 -21.56 1.86
CA ALA A 206 -9.62 -20.19 2.06
C ALA A 206 -9.10 -19.67 3.41
N THR A 207 -8.65 -18.42 3.42
CA THR A 207 -8.28 -17.69 4.64
C THR A 207 -9.44 -17.72 5.62
N LEU A 208 -9.17 -18.01 6.90
CA LEU A 208 -10.20 -17.97 7.92
C LEU A 208 -10.31 -16.56 8.50
N PHE A 209 -11.54 -16.09 8.67
CA PHE A 209 -11.86 -14.78 9.25
C PHE A 209 -12.81 -14.94 10.44
N SER A 210 -12.60 -14.17 11.50
CA SER A 210 -13.70 -13.90 12.45
C SER A 210 -14.65 -12.86 11.85
N SER A 211 -15.84 -12.72 12.44
CA SER A 211 -16.63 -11.49 12.24
C SER A 211 -15.86 -10.27 12.76
N VAL A 212 -16.19 -9.08 12.23
CA VAL A 212 -15.66 -7.82 12.77
C VAL A 212 -16.29 -7.55 14.13
N MET A 213 -15.46 -7.33 15.13
CA MET A 213 -15.87 -7.07 16.50
C MET A 213 -15.58 -5.62 16.86
N PRO A 214 -16.58 -4.86 17.36
CA PRO A 214 -16.30 -3.58 17.99
C PRO A 214 -15.61 -3.81 19.34
N LEU A 215 -14.71 -2.89 19.68
CA LEU A 215 -13.93 -2.91 20.91
C LEU A 215 -13.95 -1.51 21.53
N ARG A 216 -14.12 -1.44 22.85
CA ARG A 216 -13.81 -0.23 23.62
C ARG A 216 -12.63 -0.53 24.54
N VAL A 217 -11.57 0.23 24.35
CA VAL A 217 -10.38 0.20 25.19
C VAL A 217 -10.45 1.39 26.14
N ARG A 218 -10.02 1.20 27.40
CA ARG A 218 -9.96 2.22 28.45
C ARG A 218 -8.72 2.01 29.32
N PRO A 219 -8.11 3.08 29.86
CA PRO A 219 -6.94 2.97 30.74
C PRO A 219 -7.19 2.00 31.90
N SER A 220 -6.17 1.20 32.23
CA SER A 220 -6.20 0.22 33.33
C SER A 220 -7.22 -0.91 33.20
N GLN A 221 -7.92 -1.04 32.06
CA GLN A 221 -8.85 -2.13 31.80
C GLN A 221 -8.31 -3.07 30.72
N ALA A 222 -8.06 -4.32 31.09
CA ALA A 222 -7.74 -5.37 30.13
C ALA A 222 -9.00 -5.79 29.37
N VAL A 223 -8.91 -5.83 28.04
CA VAL A 223 -9.95 -6.36 27.15
C VAL A 223 -9.61 -7.81 26.83
N ARG A 224 -10.52 -8.74 27.15
CA ARG A 224 -10.33 -10.17 26.89
C ARG A 224 -11.50 -10.71 26.10
N ILE A 225 -11.28 -11.06 24.85
CA ILE A 225 -12.27 -11.71 24.00
C ILE A 225 -11.81 -13.12 23.71
N ARG A 226 -12.64 -14.09 24.07
CA ARG A 226 -12.29 -15.51 23.97
C ARG A 226 -13.16 -16.20 22.93
N ASN A 227 -12.57 -17.19 22.30
CA ASN A 227 -13.24 -18.16 21.44
C ASN A 227 -14.02 -17.48 20.30
N LEU A 228 -13.41 -16.46 19.67
CA LEU A 228 -13.95 -15.90 18.45
C LEU A 228 -13.97 -16.97 17.36
N LYS A 229 -15.17 -17.28 16.87
CA LYS A 229 -15.34 -18.24 15.79
C LYS A 229 -14.74 -17.68 14.52
N MET A 230 -13.87 -18.46 13.87
CA MET A 230 -13.34 -18.15 12.55
C MET A 230 -13.89 -19.13 11.52
N LYS A 231 -14.20 -18.63 10.33
CA LYS A 231 -14.74 -19.42 9.22
C LYS A 231 -14.04 -19.07 7.91
N PRO A 232 -14.02 -19.97 6.91
CA PRO A 232 -13.40 -19.71 5.62
C PRO A 232 -14.08 -18.55 4.90
N GLY A 233 -13.33 -17.54 4.44
CA GLY A 233 -13.89 -16.33 3.83
C GLY A 233 -14.61 -16.56 2.50
N THR A 234 -15.37 -15.56 2.07
CA THR A 234 -16.15 -15.58 0.83
C THR A 234 -15.23 -15.56 -0.39
N ARG A 235 -15.56 -16.37 -1.40
CA ARG A 235 -14.87 -16.40 -2.70
C ARG A 235 -15.55 -15.45 -3.68
N VAL A 236 -14.78 -14.73 -4.48
CA VAL A 236 -15.31 -13.87 -5.54
C VAL A 236 -14.93 -14.45 -6.89
N GLU A 237 -15.92 -14.81 -7.69
CA GLU A 237 -15.76 -15.29 -9.06
C GLU A 237 -16.37 -14.26 -10.01
N GLY A 238 -15.60 -13.22 -10.30
CA GLY A 238 -16.06 -12.08 -11.07
C GLY A 238 -15.74 -12.17 -12.55
N ARG A 239 -16.40 -11.31 -13.32
CA ARG A 239 -16.10 -11.09 -14.74
C ARG A 239 -16.24 -9.63 -15.14
N LEU A 240 -15.49 -9.22 -16.16
CA LEU A 240 -15.71 -7.94 -16.83
C LEU A 240 -16.95 -8.00 -17.73
N SER A 241 -17.67 -6.89 -17.85
CA SER A 241 -18.75 -6.71 -18.81
C SER A 241 -18.33 -7.07 -20.24
N ASP A 242 -19.31 -7.48 -21.05
CA ASP A 242 -19.08 -8.01 -22.41
C ASP A 242 -18.63 -6.93 -23.41
N ASN A 243 -18.74 -5.64 -23.04
CA ASN A 243 -18.31 -4.53 -23.87
C ASN A 243 -16.78 -4.39 -23.98
N VAL A 244 -16.00 -5.02 -23.08
CA VAL A 244 -14.53 -4.98 -23.16
C VAL A 244 -14.03 -6.00 -24.21
N PRO A 245 -13.27 -5.59 -25.24
CA PRO A 245 -12.74 -6.50 -26.24
C PRO A 245 -11.86 -7.59 -25.62
N ARG A 246 -12.01 -8.83 -26.10
CA ARG A 246 -11.16 -9.97 -25.71
C ARG A 246 -10.08 -10.21 -26.79
N PRO A 247 -8.88 -10.72 -26.44
CA PRO A 247 -8.44 -11.08 -25.09
C PRO A 247 -8.12 -9.85 -24.23
N ILE A 248 -8.39 -9.94 -22.92
CA ILE A 248 -7.99 -8.91 -21.95
C ILE A 248 -6.47 -8.88 -21.81
N LYS A 249 -5.91 -7.67 -21.81
CA LYS A 249 -4.46 -7.43 -21.62
C LYS A 249 -4.21 -6.55 -20.41
N ASN A 250 -3.14 -6.87 -19.68
CA ASN A 250 -2.70 -6.15 -18.48
C ASN A 250 -3.83 -5.92 -17.45
N GLY A 251 -4.78 -6.85 -17.38
CA GLY A 251 -5.97 -6.73 -16.56
C GLY A 251 -5.76 -7.11 -15.10
N PHE A 252 -6.31 -6.32 -14.19
CA PHE A 252 -6.35 -6.64 -12.77
C PHE A 252 -7.61 -6.11 -12.09
N ALA A 253 -8.12 -6.87 -11.12
CA ALA A 253 -9.20 -6.48 -10.23
C ALA A 253 -8.60 -6.16 -8.85
N ILE A 254 -8.79 -4.93 -8.40
CA ILE A 254 -8.36 -4.44 -7.08
C ILE A 254 -9.59 -4.35 -6.19
N THR A 255 -9.48 -4.85 -4.96
CA THR A 255 -10.61 -4.86 -4.04
C THR A 255 -10.34 -4.15 -2.72
N CYS A 256 -11.41 -3.59 -2.17
CA CYS A 256 -11.47 -3.11 -0.80
C CYS A 256 -12.79 -3.59 -0.20
N THR A 257 -12.70 -4.57 0.70
CA THR A 257 -13.84 -5.16 1.40
C THR A 257 -14.00 -4.45 2.74
N ALA A 258 -15.21 -3.96 3.01
CA ALA A 258 -15.61 -3.39 4.30
C ALA A 258 -16.63 -4.34 4.95
N PRO A 259 -16.17 -5.34 5.73
CA PRO A 259 -17.05 -6.28 6.42
C PRO A 259 -17.93 -5.58 7.47
N LYS A 260 -19.16 -6.09 7.66
CA LYS A 260 -20.09 -5.57 8.68
C LYS A 260 -19.64 -6.03 10.09
N PRO A 261 -19.65 -5.13 11.08
CA PRO A 261 -19.51 -5.51 12.49
C PRO A 261 -20.62 -6.44 12.97
N ALA A 262 -20.31 -7.36 13.89
CA ALA A 262 -21.25 -8.34 14.46
C ALA A 262 -22.25 -7.75 15.48
N GLY A 263 -22.47 -6.43 15.48
CA GLY A 263 -23.38 -5.73 16.39
C GLY A 263 -23.51 -4.25 16.01
N ASP A 264 -24.23 -3.47 16.83
CA ASP A 264 -24.37 -2.02 16.66
C ASP A 264 -23.00 -1.34 16.83
N SER A 265 -22.29 -1.18 15.73
CA SER A 265 -20.98 -0.55 15.72
C SER A 265 -21.13 0.94 15.96
N TRP A 266 -20.77 1.39 17.16
CA TRP A 266 -20.63 2.80 17.42
C TRP A 266 -19.40 3.33 16.67
N ASN A 267 -19.73 4.13 15.66
CA ASN A 267 -18.89 4.90 14.76
C ASN A 267 -18.60 4.24 13.39
N GLU A 268 -19.68 4.01 12.61
CA GLU A 268 -19.61 3.81 11.15
C GLU A 268 -18.81 4.91 10.43
N GLN A 269 -18.67 6.10 11.05
CA GLN A 269 -17.90 7.21 10.50
C GLN A 269 -16.39 7.12 10.81
N ASP A 270 -15.93 6.50 11.92
CA ASP A 270 -14.50 6.25 12.24
C ASP A 270 -14.30 5.11 13.27
N PRO A 271 -13.31 4.20 13.21
CA PRO A 271 -12.51 3.64 12.12
C PRO A 271 -13.04 2.25 11.68
N SER A 272 -13.01 1.98 10.38
CA SER A 272 -13.49 0.72 9.80
C SER A 272 -12.34 -0.23 9.43
N VAL A 273 -12.45 -1.50 9.83
CA VAL A 273 -11.58 -2.55 9.29
C VAL A 273 -11.87 -2.69 7.79
N THR A 274 -10.84 -2.56 6.95
CA THR A 274 -10.95 -2.77 5.50
C THR A 274 -9.93 -3.77 5.00
N TRP A 275 -10.36 -4.78 4.26
CA TRP A 275 -9.50 -5.80 3.67
C TRP A 275 -9.21 -5.48 2.22
N LYS A 276 -7.93 -5.44 1.83
CA LYS A 276 -7.51 -5.13 0.47
C LYS A 276 -6.82 -6.33 -0.16
N GLU A 277 -7.19 -6.61 -1.38
CA GLU A 277 -6.60 -7.67 -2.17
C GLU A 277 -6.64 -7.28 -3.65
N TRP A 278 -6.00 -8.08 -4.48
CA TRP A 278 -6.09 -7.95 -5.92
C TRP A 278 -5.82 -9.29 -6.58
N THR A 279 -6.26 -9.42 -7.82
CA THR A 279 -5.98 -10.59 -8.65
C THR A 279 -5.81 -10.16 -10.12
N ALA A 280 -5.13 -10.98 -10.91
CA ALA A 280 -5.07 -10.77 -12.36
C ALA A 280 -6.42 -11.13 -13.00
N ILE A 281 -6.73 -10.47 -14.10
CA ILE A 281 -7.89 -10.80 -14.94
C ILE A 281 -7.40 -11.69 -16.09
N ASN A 282 -8.08 -12.82 -16.29
CA ASN A 282 -7.80 -13.76 -17.36
C ASN A 282 -8.14 -13.16 -18.74
N GLU A 283 -7.63 -13.76 -19.80
CA GLU A 283 -7.87 -13.30 -21.19
C GLU A 283 -9.36 -13.26 -21.56
N ASP A 284 -10.17 -14.15 -20.99
CA ASP A 284 -11.63 -14.20 -21.18
C ASP A 284 -12.39 -13.14 -20.35
N GLY A 285 -11.68 -12.39 -19.49
CA GLY A 285 -12.23 -11.37 -18.61
C GLY A 285 -12.75 -11.88 -17.27
N THR A 286 -12.55 -13.15 -16.94
CA THR A 286 -12.86 -13.70 -15.61
C THR A 286 -11.74 -13.41 -14.62
N PHE A 287 -12.06 -13.37 -13.33
CA PHE A 287 -11.09 -13.26 -12.26
C PHE A 287 -11.59 -13.91 -10.98
N VAL A 288 -10.64 -14.32 -10.13
CA VAL A 288 -10.93 -15.01 -8.87
C VAL A 288 -10.15 -14.39 -7.73
N LEU A 289 -10.86 -13.99 -6.67
CA LEU A 289 -10.29 -13.73 -5.35
C LEU A 289 -10.63 -14.93 -4.47
N LYS A 290 -9.60 -15.55 -3.90
CA LYS A 290 -9.77 -16.83 -3.21
C LYS A 290 -10.58 -16.70 -1.94
N SER A 291 -10.38 -15.63 -1.18
CA SER A 291 -11.01 -15.47 0.13
C SER A 291 -10.97 -14.02 0.62
N ILE A 292 -12.13 -13.38 0.71
CA ILE A 292 -12.33 -12.07 1.34
C ILE A 292 -13.14 -12.23 2.64
N PRO A 293 -13.09 -11.26 3.56
CA PRO A 293 -13.94 -11.28 4.74
C PRO A 293 -15.43 -11.39 4.40
N HIS A 294 -16.17 -12.03 5.28
CA HIS A 294 -17.62 -12.19 5.16
C HIS A 294 -18.36 -10.88 5.41
N SER A 295 -19.56 -10.75 4.84
CA SER A 295 -20.51 -9.66 5.08
C SER A 295 -20.07 -8.30 4.54
N GLY A 296 -21.00 -7.36 4.53
CA GLY A 296 -20.73 -5.99 4.10
C GLY A 296 -20.62 -5.88 2.60
N LYS A 297 -19.68 -5.07 2.15
CA LYS A 297 -19.51 -4.76 0.73
C LYS A 297 -18.07 -5.00 0.29
N VAL A 298 -17.92 -5.52 -0.91
CA VAL A 298 -16.67 -5.50 -1.64
C VAL A 298 -16.74 -4.45 -2.74
N GLN A 299 -15.82 -3.49 -2.68
CA GLN A 299 -15.54 -2.60 -3.81
C GLN A 299 -14.63 -3.33 -4.77
N ILE A 300 -14.93 -3.26 -6.07
CA ILE A 300 -14.07 -3.78 -7.14
C ILE A 300 -13.75 -2.63 -8.09
N ILE A 301 -12.45 -2.36 -8.25
CA ILE A 301 -11.89 -1.44 -9.24
C ILE A 301 -11.10 -2.30 -10.22
N ALA A 302 -11.60 -2.40 -11.45
CA ALA A 302 -10.95 -3.14 -12.51
C ALA A 302 -10.24 -2.18 -13.47
N VAL A 303 -9.06 -2.57 -13.93
CA VAL A 303 -8.28 -1.82 -14.91
C VAL A 303 -7.67 -2.81 -15.88
N CYS A 304 -7.70 -2.49 -17.17
CA CYS A 304 -6.94 -3.19 -18.22
C CYS A 304 -6.56 -2.18 -19.32
N ASP A 305 -5.87 -2.65 -20.36
CA ASP A 305 -5.50 -1.77 -21.49
C ASP A 305 -6.74 -1.05 -22.03
N ASP A 306 -6.70 0.28 -22.07
CA ASP A 306 -7.72 1.20 -22.58
C ASP A 306 -9.11 1.17 -21.88
N TRP A 307 -9.24 0.47 -20.75
CA TRP A 307 -10.52 0.34 -20.02
C TRP A 307 -10.35 0.40 -18.50
N VAL A 308 -11.35 0.97 -17.83
CA VAL A 308 -11.44 1.08 -16.37
C VAL A 308 -12.87 0.80 -15.91
N SER A 309 -13.04 0.27 -14.70
CA SER A 309 -14.36 0.07 -14.12
C SER A 309 -15.12 1.39 -14.01
N VAL A 310 -16.41 1.35 -14.35
CA VAL A 310 -17.32 2.48 -14.21
C VAL A 310 -17.37 2.93 -12.75
N THR A 311 -17.44 4.25 -12.56
CA THR A 311 -17.66 4.88 -11.25
C THR A 311 -19.07 5.47 -11.20
N GLU A 312 -19.93 4.90 -10.34
CA GLU A 312 -21.29 5.40 -10.10
C GLU A 312 -21.53 5.80 -8.63
N PRO A 313 -22.02 7.03 -8.35
CA PRO A 313 -22.15 8.14 -9.31
C PRO A 313 -20.78 8.63 -9.80
N LYS A 314 -20.75 9.21 -11.00
CA LYS A 314 -19.53 9.79 -11.60
C LYS A 314 -18.79 10.73 -10.64
N HIS A 315 -17.47 10.60 -10.58
CA HIS A 315 -16.62 11.36 -9.67
C HIS A 315 -15.43 12.00 -10.42
N ARG A 316 -15.28 13.32 -10.29
CA ARG A 316 -14.32 14.11 -11.10
C ARG A 316 -12.84 13.98 -10.72
N ALA A 317 -12.55 13.34 -9.59
CA ALA A 317 -11.19 13.24 -9.06
C ALA A 317 -10.71 11.80 -8.81
N PHE A 318 -11.62 10.82 -8.84
CA PHE A 318 -11.29 9.45 -8.43
C PHE A 318 -12.07 8.43 -9.24
N VAL A 319 -11.39 7.35 -9.65
CA VAL A 319 -12.03 6.10 -9.98
C VAL A 319 -12.43 5.40 -8.68
N LYS A 320 -13.71 5.05 -8.54
CA LYS A 320 -14.24 4.36 -7.35
C LYS A 320 -14.72 2.94 -7.66
N GLY A 321 -14.84 2.56 -8.92
CA GLY A 321 -15.36 1.25 -9.30
C GLY A 321 -16.77 1.01 -8.77
N GLN A 322 -17.10 -0.26 -8.51
CA GLN A 322 -18.45 -0.71 -8.13
C GLN A 322 -18.46 -1.43 -6.79
N LEU A 323 -19.58 -1.36 -6.07
CA LEU A 323 -19.81 -2.06 -4.81
C LEU A 323 -20.74 -3.24 -5.03
N PHE A 324 -20.38 -4.38 -4.46
CA PHE A 324 -21.18 -5.61 -4.45
C PHE A 324 -21.39 -6.05 -3.00
N GLU A 325 -22.57 -6.59 -2.70
CA GLU A 325 -22.84 -7.19 -1.39
C GLU A 325 -22.07 -8.51 -1.26
N VAL A 326 -21.67 -8.82 -0.02
CA VAL A 326 -20.99 -10.06 0.35
C VAL A 326 -21.90 -10.83 1.31
N ASP A 327 -22.95 -11.45 0.79
CA ASP A 327 -24.00 -12.14 1.55
C ASP A 327 -24.00 -13.67 1.36
N GLU A 328 -23.17 -14.17 0.46
CA GLU A 328 -23.00 -15.59 0.15
C GLU A 328 -21.54 -16.07 0.32
N ASP A 329 -21.35 -17.39 0.31
CA ASP A 329 -20.01 -18.00 0.36
C ASP A 329 -19.23 -17.82 -0.95
N ILE A 330 -19.95 -17.69 -2.07
CA ILE A 330 -19.40 -17.38 -3.39
C ILE A 330 -20.26 -16.30 -4.03
N ILE A 331 -19.66 -15.22 -4.53
CA ILE A 331 -20.37 -14.17 -5.26
C ILE A 331 -19.86 -14.05 -6.70
N HIS A 332 -20.74 -13.66 -7.62
CA HIS A 332 -20.48 -13.60 -9.06
C HIS A 332 -20.63 -12.19 -9.67
N PRO A 333 -19.83 -11.20 -9.24
CA PRO A 333 -19.98 -9.83 -9.71
C PRO A 333 -19.65 -9.71 -11.20
N THR A 334 -20.50 -9.01 -11.95
CA THR A 334 -20.13 -8.48 -13.27
C THR A 334 -19.73 -7.02 -13.09
N VAL A 335 -18.50 -6.69 -13.46
CA VAL A 335 -17.93 -5.35 -13.32
C VAL A 335 -18.14 -4.61 -14.62
N GLU A 336 -19.00 -3.59 -14.60
CA GLU A 336 -19.18 -2.67 -15.73
C GLU A 336 -17.91 -1.86 -15.99
N MET A 337 -17.54 -1.75 -17.25
CA MET A 337 -16.31 -1.11 -17.72
C MET A 337 -16.61 0.02 -18.69
N GLU A 338 -15.76 1.04 -18.69
CA GLU A 338 -15.77 2.13 -19.65
C GLU A 338 -14.40 2.34 -20.26
N LYS A 339 -14.39 2.89 -21.48
CA LYS A 339 -13.16 3.22 -22.19
C LYS A 339 -12.44 4.37 -21.50
N THR A 340 -11.12 4.31 -21.51
CA THR A 340 -10.26 5.43 -21.12
C THR A 340 -9.85 6.26 -22.34
N GLY A 341 -9.41 7.49 -22.12
CA GLY A 341 -8.86 8.36 -23.16
C GLY A 341 -7.34 8.23 -23.30
N THR A 342 -6.83 8.93 -24.32
CA THR A 342 -5.41 9.05 -24.64
C THR A 342 -5.03 10.52 -24.70
N LEU A 343 -3.90 10.89 -24.11
CA LEU A 343 -3.32 12.23 -24.20
C LEU A 343 -2.00 12.17 -24.98
N GLU A 344 -1.92 12.92 -26.05
CA GLU A 344 -0.70 13.13 -26.84
C GLU A 344 -0.08 14.48 -26.45
N VAL A 345 1.18 14.45 -26.03
CA VAL A 345 1.90 15.65 -25.59
C VAL A 345 3.05 15.90 -26.55
N ALA A 346 2.97 16.99 -27.30
CA ALA A 346 4.07 17.49 -28.11
C ALA A 346 4.92 18.45 -27.27
N VAL A 347 6.18 18.08 -27.04
CA VAL A 347 7.13 18.79 -26.19
C VAL A 347 8.20 19.45 -27.04
N THR A 348 8.31 20.77 -26.96
CA THR A 348 9.35 21.55 -27.64
C THR A 348 10.18 22.36 -26.66
N ASP A 349 11.42 22.70 -27.02
CA ASP A 349 12.22 23.66 -26.27
C ASP A 349 11.83 25.11 -26.60
N GLN A 350 12.55 26.08 -26.01
CA GLN A 350 12.29 27.51 -26.22
C GLN A 350 12.51 27.96 -27.67
N ASP A 351 13.32 27.24 -28.45
CA ASP A 351 13.57 27.51 -29.87
C ASP A 351 12.53 26.83 -30.78
N GLY A 352 11.57 26.09 -30.20
CA GLY A 352 10.56 25.32 -30.93
C GLY A 352 11.07 23.98 -31.48
N LYS A 353 12.26 23.52 -31.06
CA LYS A 353 12.79 22.21 -31.49
C LYS A 353 12.21 21.09 -30.63
N PRO A 354 12.06 19.86 -31.17
CA PRO A 354 11.59 18.71 -30.40
C PRO A 354 12.48 18.42 -29.19
N PHE A 355 11.88 18.33 -28.00
CA PHE A 355 12.60 17.98 -26.77
C PHE A 355 12.67 16.46 -26.57
N THR A 356 13.81 15.92 -26.16
CA THR A 356 14.00 14.44 -26.03
C THR A 356 14.63 13.99 -24.71
N GLY A 357 14.77 14.89 -23.72
CA GLY A 357 15.56 14.62 -22.52
C GLY A 357 14.80 14.00 -21.34
N GLY A 358 13.46 13.95 -21.37
CA GLY A 358 12.65 13.75 -20.16
C GLY A 358 11.59 12.66 -20.23
N LYS A 359 10.86 12.53 -19.12
CA LYS A 359 9.67 11.68 -19.02
C LYS A 359 8.47 12.51 -18.62
N VAL A 360 7.29 12.14 -19.11
CA VAL A 360 6.02 12.74 -18.70
C VAL A 360 5.22 11.73 -17.90
N SER A 361 4.64 12.21 -16.80
CA SER A 361 3.82 11.42 -15.90
C SER A 361 2.51 12.13 -15.61
N SER A 362 1.44 11.37 -15.49
CA SER A 362 0.14 11.74 -14.93
C SER A 362 -0.20 10.78 -13.80
N TRP A 363 -1.09 11.19 -12.89
CA TRP A 363 -1.41 10.44 -11.67
C TRP A 363 -2.91 10.37 -11.42
N PRO A 364 -3.67 9.72 -12.31
CA PRO A 364 -5.08 9.45 -12.06
C PRO A 364 -5.19 8.70 -10.74
N ASN A 365 -6.15 9.07 -9.90
CA ASN A 365 -6.31 8.47 -8.57
C ASN A 365 -7.53 7.54 -8.53
N GLN A 366 -7.45 6.55 -7.65
CA GLN A 366 -8.56 5.74 -7.21
C GLN A 366 -8.85 5.97 -5.72
N GLN A 367 -10.12 5.81 -5.32
CA GLN A 367 -10.53 5.94 -3.92
C GLN A 367 -11.12 4.63 -3.40
N TYR A 368 -10.61 4.16 -2.26
CA TYR A 368 -11.11 2.97 -1.60
C TYR A 368 -12.40 3.26 -0.82
N TYR A 369 -13.34 2.32 -0.85
CA TYR A 369 -14.54 2.38 -0.03
C TYR A 369 -14.19 2.39 1.46
N LEU A 370 -14.67 3.39 2.19
CA LEU A 370 -14.33 3.67 3.60
C LEU A 370 -12.82 3.73 3.87
N GLY A 371 -12.03 4.14 2.88
CA GLY A 371 -10.58 4.21 2.99
C GLY A 371 -9.97 5.42 2.29
N GLY A 372 -8.64 5.46 2.27
CA GLY A 372 -7.88 6.49 1.56
C GLY A 372 -7.92 6.36 0.04
N SER A 373 -7.22 7.28 -0.63
CA SER A 373 -7.00 7.24 -2.08
C SER A 373 -5.55 6.88 -2.41
N THR A 374 -5.33 6.45 -3.65
CA THR A 374 -4.00 6.16 -4.18
C THR A 374 -4.00 6.29 -5.70
N ILE A 375 -2.84 6.22 -6.35
CA ILE A 375 -2.77 6.25 -7.82
C ILE A 375 -3.51 5.04 -8.39
N LEU A 376 -4.29 5.26 -9.44
CA LEU A 376 -5.04 4.25 -10.18
C LEU A 376 -4.13 3.09 -10.57
N GLY A 377 -4.57 1.87 -10.28
CA GLY A 377 -3.84 0.65 -10.54
C GLY A 377 -2.84 0.25 -9.47
N ARG A 378 -2.66 1.05 -8.41
CA ARG A 378 -1.89 0.61 -7.24
C ARG A 378 -2.64 -0.48 -6.49
N LYS A 379 -1.93 -1.57 -6.26
CA LYS A 379 -2.40 -2.79 -5.62
C LYS A 379 -1.90 -2.86 -4.18
N ASN A 380 -2.79 -3.23 -3.26
CA ASN A 380 -2.46 -3.53 -1.87
C ASN A 380 -2.87 -4.98 -1.56
N ASN A 381 -2.16 -5.62 -0.63
CA ASN A 381 -2.49 -6.97 -0.19
C ASN A 381 -2.41 -7.05 1.34
N SER A 382 -3.59 -7.12 1.98
CA SER A 382 -3.73 -7.24 3.43
C SER A 382 -3.22 -8.57 3.96
N LEU A 383 -3.29 -9.65 3.17
CA LEU A 383 -2.80 -10.98 3.57
C LEU A 383 -1.29 -10.94 3.87
N LEU A 384 -0.51 -10.23 3.05
CA LEU A 384 0.92 -10.05 3.28
C LEU A 384 1.21 -9.39 4.64
N LEU A 385 0.39 -8.41 5.06
CA LEU A 385 0.56 -7.76 6.36
C LEU A 385 0.27 -8.72 7.51
N ILE A 386 -0.78 -9.53 7.39
CA ILE A 386 -1.14 -10.56 8.37
C ILE A 386 -0.07 -11.65 8.45
N GLU A 387 0.37 -12.16 7.31
CA GLU A 387 1.48 -13.13 7.22
C GLU A 387 2.76 -12.60 7.86
N ASN A 388 3.05 -11.31 7.74
CA ASN A 388 4.19 -10.71 8.42
C ASN A 388 4.01 -10.62 9.93
N GLN A 389 2.78 -10.38 10.38
CA GLN A 389 2.47 -10.25 11.80
C GLN A 389 2.63 -11.57 12.55
N ILE A 390 2.38 -12.70 11.88
CA ILE A 390 2.49 -14.05 12.44
C ILE A 390 3.90 -14.64 12.35
N ARG A 391 4.79 -14.05 11.54
CA ARG A 391 6.19 -14.50 11.45
C ARG A 391 6.96 -14.29 12.77
N PRO A 392 7.89 -15.19 13.11
CA PRO A 392 8.92 -14.93 14.12
C PRO A 392 9.62 -13.59 13.88
N ILE A 393 10.02 -12.91 14.96
CA ILE A 393 10.53 -11.52 14.89
C ILE A 393 11.75 -11.39 13.98
N ASP A 394 12.62 -12.39 13.97
CA ASP A 394 13.83 -12.53 13.15
C ASP A 394 13.51 -12.85 11.68
N GLN A 395 12.29 -13.26 11.37
CA GLN A 395 11.81 -13.59 10.02
C GLN A 395 10.84 -12.55 9.45
N LYS A 396 10.48 -11.52 10.23
CA LYS A 396 9.63 -10.44 9.75
C LYS A 396 10.32 -9.71 8.60
N LYS A 397 9.62 -9.60 7.47
CA LYS A 397 10.12 -8.89 6.30
C LYS A 397 9.67 -7.44 6.37
N GLN A 398 10.50 -6.55 5.83
CA GLN A 398 9.98 -5.24 5.46
C GLN A 398 9.12 -5.42 4.22
N ILE A 399 7.82 -5.21 4.37
CA ILE A 399 6.87 -5.37 3.28
C ILE A 399 6.67 -4.01 2.62
N ASP A 400 7.02 -3.90 1.34
CA ASP A 400 6.39 -2.88 0.51
C ASP A 400 5.00 -3.39 0.15
N TYR A 401 4.01 -2.94 0.93
CA TYR A 401 2.62 -3.31 0.69
C TYR A 401 2.05 -2.63 -0.56
N ARG A 402 2.81 -1.72 -1.18
CA ARG A 402 2.47 -1.02 -2.42
C ARG A 402 3.24 -1.67 -3.56
N ILE A 403 2.58 -2.56 -4.27
CA ILE A 403 3.16 -3.14 -5.49
C ILE A 403 3.15 -2.04 -6.56
N ARG A 404 4.33 -1.50 -6.90
CA ARG A 404 4.48 -0.53 -7.99
C ARG A 404 4.35 -1.27 -9.31
N PHE A 405 3.54 -0.74 -10.21
CA PHE A 405 3.39 -1.23 -11.58
C PHE A 405 3.66 -0.08 -12.54
N LYS A 406 4.25 -0.41 -13.69
CA LYS A 406 4.46 0.54 -14.77
C LYS A 406 3.13 0.82 -15.45
N THR A 407 2.52 1.95 -15.15
CA THR A 407 1.28 2.37 -15.81
C THR A 407 1.57 3.09 -17.13
N PRO A 408 0.69 2.99 -18.14
CA PRO A 408 0.87 3.66 -19.44
C PRO A 408 0.75 5.19 -19.38
N PHE A 409 0.44 5.75 -18.22
CA PHE A 409 0.33 7.18 -17.97
C PHE A 409 1.41 7.72 -17.03
N SER A 410 2.32 6.88 -16.52
CA SER A 410 3.42 7.30 -15.63
C SER A 410 4.78 7.02 -16.26
N ASP A 411 5.70 7.96 -16.10
CA ASP A 411 7.12 7.86 -16.47
C ASP A 411 7.36 7.48 -17.94
N GLN A 412 6.51 8.00 -18.83
CA GLN A 412 6.60 7.72 -20.26
C GLN A 412 7.70 8.59 -20.89
N PRO A 413 8.64 8.00 -21.65
CA PRO A 413 9.74 8.74 -22.26
C PRO A 413 9.23 9.68 -23.35
N ILE A 414 9.87 10.83 -23.48
CA ILE A 414 9.63 11.76 -24.58
C ILE A 414 10.51 11.35 -25.76
N GLU A 415 9.88 10.88 -26.83
CA GLU A 415 10.55 10.42 -28.04
C GLU A 415 10.34 11.41 -29.17
N LYS A 416 11.42 12.01 -29.67
CA LYS A 416 11.39 13.00 -30.76
C LYS A 416 10.37 14.14 -30.51
N GLY A 417 10.31 14.65 -29.28
CA GLY A 417 9.36 15.70 -28.90
C GLY A 417 7.92 15.24 -28.72
N ASN A 418 7.64 13.94 -28.64
CA ASN A 418 6.28 13.45 -28.44
C ASN A 418 6.24 12.40 -27.33
N VAL A 419 5.12 12.34 -26.62
CA VAL A 419 4.82 11.28 -25.66
C VAL A 419 3.31 11.03 -25.67
N THR A 420 2.94 9.76 -25.52
CA THR A 420 1.54 9.33 -25.47
C THR A 420 1.25 8.71 -24.12
N LEU A 421 0.30 9.29 -23.39
CA LEU A 421 -0.23 8.73 -22.15
C LEU A 421 -1.56 8.04 -22.45
N LYS A 422 -1.66 6.74 -22.18
CA LYS A 422 -2.89 5.95 -22.38
C LYS A 422 -3.51 5.54 -21.05
N GLY A 423 -4.75 5.07 -21.07
CA GLY A 423 -5.40 4.55 -19.86
C GLY A 423 -5.91 5.63 -18.92
N LEU A 424 -6.12 6.87 -19.40
CA LEU A 424 -6.54 8.00 -18.59
C LEU A 424 -8.08 8.04 -18.45
N PRO A 425 -8.65 8.10 -17.24
CA PRO A 425 -10.10 8.17 -17.05
C PRO A 425 -10.72 9.42 -17.70
N ILE A 426 -11.80 9.25 -18.46
CA ILE A 426 -12.54 10.33 -19.11
C ILE A 426 -13.40 11.09 -18.08
N GLY A 427 -13.50 12.40 -18.23
CA GLY A 427 -14.28 13.27 -17.34
C GLY A 427 -13.62 13.53 -15.98
N MET A 428 -12.36 13.12 -15.82
CA MET A 428 -11.57 13.35 -14.62
C MET A 428 -10.54 14.45 -14.87
N SER A 429 -10.46 15.45 -13.98
CA SER A 429 -9.43 16.49 -14.07
C SER A 429 -8.13 15.95 -13.53
N ASP A 430 -7.06 16.03 -14.33
CA ASP A 430 -5.74 15.57 -13.96
C ASP A 430 -4.68 16.58 -14.40
N SER A 431 -3.41 16.25 -14.16
CA SER A 431 -2.27 17.02 -14.58
C SER A 431 -1.16 16.12 -15.11
N ILE A 432 -0.37 16.67 -16.02
CA ILE A 432 0.92 16.10 -16.40
C ILE A 432 2.05 16.84 -15.68
N MET A 433 3.15 16.13 -15.43
CA MET A 433 4.40 16.68 -14.93
C MET A 433 5.57 16.17 -15.76
N LEU A 434 6.55 17.04 -15.97
CA LEU A 434 7.84 16.69 -16.55
C LEU A 434 8.78 16.22 -15.46
N VAL A 435 9.30 15.02 -15.60
CA VAL A 435 10.40 14.50 -14.79
C VAL A 435 11.70 14.73 -15.56
N HIS A 436 12.40 15.81 -15.22
CA HIS A 436 13.72 16.15 -15.78
C HIS A 436 14.57 16.93 -14.76
N GLU A 437 15.89 16.71 -14.79
CA GLU A 437 16.83 17.37 -13.87
C GLU A 437 16.98 18.87 -14.18
N GLU A 438 17.17 19.22 -15.45
CA GLU A 438 17.44 20.59 -15.88
C GLU A 438 16.26 21.40 -16.45
N TYR A 439 15.10 20.79 -16.73
CA TYR A 439 14.01 21.44 -17.46
C TYR A 439 12.68 21.32 -16.70
N ILE A 440 11.79 22.27 -16.94
CA ILE A 440 10.40 22.30 -16.46
C ILE A 440 9.45 22.71 -17.59
N PHE A 441 8.16 22.43 -17.45
CA PHE A 441 7.15 23.02 -18.33
C PHE A 441 7.11 24.53 -18.16
N ASP A 442 6.91 25.24 -19.28
CA ASP A 442 6.62 26.66 -19.27
C ASP A 442 5.12 26.86 -19.05
N THR A 443 4.73 27.30 -17.85
CA THR A 443 3.32 27.54 -17.50
C THR A 443 2.98 29.03 -17.69
N GLU A 444 1.93 29.32 -18.46
CA GLU A 444 1.53 30.68 -18.85
C GLU A 444 1.14 31.58 -17.67
N ASP A 445 0.76 31.00 -16.53
CA ASP A 445 0.13 31.70 -15.41
C ASP A 445 1.12 32.30 -14.41
N GLY A 446 2.43 32.00 -14.50
CA GLY A 446 3.49 32.53 -13.62
C GLY A 446 3.27 32.28 -12.12
N LYS A 447 2.23 31.52 -11.76
CA LYS A 447 1.76 31.23 -10.39
C LYS A 447 2.01 29.79 -9.98
N SER A 448 2.53 28.95 -10.87
CA SER A 448 2.99 27.63 -10.51
C SER A 448 4.15 27.75 -9.52
N ASP A 449 4.12 26.96 -8.46
CA ASP A 449 5.30 26.69 -7.64
C ASP A 449 6.48 26.40 -8.60
N PRO A 450 7.58 27.16 -8.57
CA PRO A 450 8.73 26.93 -9.46
C PRO A 450 9.30 25.51 -9.29
N ASN A 451 8.94 24.80 -8.21
CA ASN A 451 9.31 23.41 -7.96
C ASN A 451 8.28 22.37 -8.46
N ARG A 452 7.12 22.78 -8.98
CA ARG A 452 6.05 21.90 -9.50
C ARG A 452 5.39 22.49 -10.75
N ALA A 453 6.16 22.56 -11.84
CA ALA A 453 5.58 22.81 -13.16
C ALA A 453 4.71 21.63 -13.58
N SER A 454 3.39 21.84 -13.59
CA SER A 454 2.40 20.86 -14.02
C SER A 454 1.37 21.54 -14.91
N ILE A 455 0.85 20.81 -15.89
CA ILE A 455 -0.18 21.29 -16.82
C ILE A 455 -1.44 20.49 -16.56
N ARG A 456 -2.55 21.18 -16.29
CA ARG A 456 -3.85 20.54 -16.07
C ARG A 456 -4.52 20.23 -17.40
N PHE A 457 -5.26 19.13 -17.46
CA PHE A 457 -6.08 18.75 -18.60
C PHE A 457 -7.36 18.05 -18.12
N LEU A 458 -8.31 17.89 -19.05
CA LEU A 458 -9.55 17.15 -18.86
C LEU A 458 -9.86 16.45 -20.18
N LEU A 459 -9.85 15.11 -20.19
CA LEU A 459 -10.27 14.35 -21.37
C LEU A 459 -11.79 14.24 -21.38
N ASP A 460 -12.44 14.78 -22.40
CA ASP A 460 -13.90 14.73 -22.54
C ASP A 460 -14.39 13.55 -23.39
N SER A 461 -13.48 12.83 -24.06
CA SER A 461 -13.84 11.72 -24.93
C SER A 461 -12.75 10.63 -25.01
N VAL A 462 -13.05 9.56 -25.74
CA VAL A 462 -12.10 8.47 -26.04
C VAL A 462 -11.10 8.83 -27.14
N GLU A 463 -11.39 9.87 -27.93
CA GLU A 463 -10.51 10.31 -29.00
C GLU A 463 -9.23 10.92 -28.41
N PRO A 464 -8.06 10.68 -29.02
CA PRO A 464 -6.82 11.28 -28.56
C PRO A 464 -6.92 12.81 -28.49
N GLU A 465 -6.58 13.37 -27.34
CA GLU A 465 -6.43 14.82 -27.18
C GLU A 465 -4.96 15.19 -27.31
N LYS A 466 -4.67 16.26 -28.04
CA LYS A 466 -3.30 16.74 -28.23
C LYS A 466 -3.10 18.04 -27.46
N ILE A 467 -2.02 18.07 -26.67
CA ILE A 467 -1.53 19.31 -26.04
C ILE A 467 -0.11 19.60 -26.50
N GLU A 468 0.18 20.87 -26.69
CA GLU A 468 1.52 21.35 -27.06
C GLU A 468 2.10 22.09 -25.87
N VAL A 469 3.31 21.69 -25.47
CA VAL A 469 3.96 22.20 -24.27
C VAL A 469 5.37 22.62 -24.62
N LYS A 470 5.78 23.78 -24.10
CA LYS A 470 7.16 24.23 -24.16
C LYS A 470 7.84 23.89 -22.86
N VAL A 471 9.12 23.56 -22.94
CA VAL A 471 9.99 23.43 -21.78
C VAL A 471 10.98 24.56 -21.74
N LYS A 472 11.28 25.01 -20.53
CA LYS A 472 12.37 25.94 -20.27
C LYS A 472 13.37 25.31 -19.32
N LYS A 473 14.62 25.71 -19.46
CA LYS A 473 15.66 25.35 -18.51
C LYS A 473 15.35 26.01 -17.15
N LYS A 474 15.53 25.26 -16.07
CA LYS A 474 15.30 25.72 -14.69
C LYS A 474 16.17 26.92 -14.33
#